data_AF-A0A1Y2HG99-F1
#
_entry.id   AF-A0A1Y2HG99-F1
#
_cell.length_a   1.000
_cell.length_b   1.000
_cell.length_c   1.000
_cell.angle_alpha   90.00
_cell.angle_beta   90.00
_cell.angle_gamma   90.00
#
_symmetry.space_group_name_H-M   'P 1'
#
loop_
_entity.id
_entity.type
_entity.pdbx_description
1 polymer ?
#
loop_
_entity_poly.entity_id
_entity_poly.type
_entity_poly.pdbx_seq_one_letter_code
_entity_poly.pdbx_strand_id
1 'polypeptide(L)'
;FIHNAVHRTRTPLNAMVAAVYLVRRLRDRNPNCAGTSITPHRVMLAAIMLACKLLYDDTYSNRTWVHVSQGIFSLEEINRMEWEFLSYIKFE
;
A
#
# COMPACT_ATOMS: atom_id res chain seq x y z
N PHE A 1 -2.64 -9.24 -9.59
CA PHE A 1 -2.33 -8.93 -8.17
C PHE A 1 -3.22 -7.82 -7.61
N ILE A 2 -3.02 -6.55 -8.00
CA ILE A 2 -3.75 -5.40 -7.42
C ILE A 2 -5.28 -5.48 -7.59
N HIS A 3 -5.77 -5.91 -8.76
CA HIS A 3 -7.19 -6.17 -8.98
C HIS A 3 -7.80 -7.12 -7.93
N ASN A 4 -7.09 -8.20 -7.60
CA ASN A 4 -7.56 -9.18 -6.62
C ASN A 4 -7.49 -8.63 -5.19
N ALA A 5 -6.49 -7.79 -4.90
CA ALA A 5 -6.40 -7.13 -3.60
C ALA A 5 -7.60 -6.22 -3.37
N VAL A 6 -7.87 -5.30 -4.32
CA VAL A 6 -9.00 -4.36 -4.30
C VAL A 6 -10.34 -5.09 -4.22
N HIS A 7 -10.50 -6.17 -4.99
CA HIS A 7 -11.74 -6.95 -4.99
C HIS A 7 -12.00 -7.63 -3.65
N ARG A 8 -10.95 -8.19 -3.00
CA ARG A 8 -11.06 -8.86 -1.70
C ARG A 8 -11.31 -7.91 -0.54
N THR A 9 -10.70 -6.73 -0.57
CA THR A 9 -10.89 -5.69 0.46
C THR A 9 -12.14 -4.86 0.23
N ARG A 10 -12.88 -5.11 -0.87
CA ARG A 10 -14.02 -4.29 -1.32
C ARG A 10 -13.69 -2.81 -1.27
N THR A 11 -12.47 -2.45 -1.68
CA THR A 11 -11.95 -1.10 -1.47
C THR A 11 -12.81 -0.10 -2.23
N PRO A 12 -13.45 0.85 -1.53
CA PRO A 12 -14.28 1.87 -2.18
C PRO A 12 -13.42 2.85 -2.98
N LEU A 13 -14.07 3.54 -3.93
CA LEU A 13 -13.38 4.38 -4.91
C LEU A 13 -12.54 5.49 -4.27
N ASN A 14 -13.02 6.10 -3.19
CA ASN A 14 -12.28 7.11 -2.43
C ASN A 14 -10.94 6.60 -1.89
N ALA A 15 -10.87 5.35 -1.42
CA ALA A 15 -9.63 4.75 -0.95
C ALA A 15 -8.67 4.40 -2.10
N MET A 16 -9.19 4.01 -3.27
CA MET A 16 -8.36 3.85 -4.47
C MET A 16 -7.77 5.18 -4.93
N VAL A 17 -8.57 6.25 -4.92
CA VAL A 17 -8.11 7.60 -5.27
C VAL A 17 -7.05 8.09 -4.26
N ALA A 18 -7.27 7.89 -2.97
CA ALA A 18 -6.31 8.22 -1.92
C ALA A 18 -4.99 7.42 -2.10
N ALA A 19 -5.07 6.14 -2.43
CA ALA A 19 -3.88 5.33 -2.71
C ALA A 19 -3.07 5.87 -3.90
N VAL A 20 -3.73 6.21 -5.00
CA VAL A 20 -3.07 6.81 -6.18
C VAL A 20 -2.44 8.16 -5.83
N TYR A 21 -3.13 8.98 -5.02
CA TYR A 21 -2.60 10.24 -4.53
C TYR A 21 -1.33 10.05 -3.68
N LEU A 22 -1.31 9.07 -2.78
CA LEU A 22 -0.13 8.71 -1.98
C LEU A 22 1.04 8.26 -2.86
N VAL A 23 0.80 7.43 -3.89
CA VAL A 23 1.85 7.01 -4.84
C VAL A 23 2.40 8.20 -5.63
N ARG A 24 1.53 9.14 -6.03
CA ARG A 24 1.98 10.37 -6.69
C ARG A 24 2.86 11.22 -5.78
N ARG A 25 2.46 11.43 -4.51
CA ARG A 25 3.29 12.14 -3.52
C ARG A 25 4.65 11.49 -3.33
N LEU A 26 4.68 10.16 -3.27
CA LEU A 26 5.93 9.40 -3.18
C LEU A 26 6.85 9.69 -4.37
N ARG A 27 6.31 9.66 -5.60
CA ARG A 27 7.06 9.99 -6.82
C ARG A 27 7.58 11.43 -6.80
N ASP A 28 6.73 12.39 -6.44
CA ASP A 28 7.10 13.81 -6.45
C ASP A 28 8.21 14.11 -5.43
N ARG A 29 8.27 13.39 -4.30
CA ARG A 29 9.34 13.51 -3.31
C ARG A 29 10.61 12.75 -3.67
N ASN A 30 10.50 11.64 -4.39
CA ASN A 30 11.63 10.78 -4.74
C ASN A 30 11.72 10.61 -6.27
N PRO A 31 12.05 11.67 -7.04
CA PRO A 31 12.07 11.61 -8.51
C PRO A 31 13.13 10.64 -9.07
N ASN A 32 14.16 10.32 -8.29
CA ASN A 32 15.26 9.42 -8.68
C ASN A 32 15.09 7.97 -8.16
N CYS A 33 13.93 7.60 -7.60
CA CYS A 33 13.72 6.26 -7.06
C CYS A 33 13.58 5.23 -8.20
N ALA A 34 14.67 4.56 -8.56
CA ALA A 34 14.66 3.41 -9.46
C ALA A 34 14.37 2.13 -8.66
N GLY A 35 13.18 1.56 -8.84
CA GLY A 35 12.80 0.27 -8.27
C GLY A 35 13.16 -0.93 -9.15
N THR A 36 13.08 -2.14 -8.61
CA THR A 36 13.06 -3.40 -9.37
C THR A 36 11.64 -3.69 -9.90
N SER A 37 11.48 -4.72 -10.74
CA SER A 37 10.18 -5.13 -11.30
C SER A 37 9.10 -5.46 -10.25
N ILE A 38 9.50 -5.82 -9.02
CA ILE A 38 8.60 -6.12 -7.90
C ILE A 38 8.18 -4.86 -7.13
N THR A 39 8.96 -3.78 -7.23
CA THR A 39 8.76 -2.53 -6.49
C THR A 39 7.40 -1.86 -6.74
N PRO A 40 6.84 -1.82 -7.98
CA PRO A 40 5.52 -1.22 -8.22
C PRO A 40 4.38 -1.92 -7.46
N HIS A 41 4.44 -3.25 -7.35
CA HIS A 41 3.42 -4.01 -6.62
C HIS A 41 3.50 -3.77 -5.11
N ARG A 42 4.72 -3.68 -4.55
CA ARG A 42 4.94 -3.35 -3.14
C ARG A 42 4.43 -1.94 -2.83
N VAL A 43 4.83 -0.96 -3.64
CA VAL A 43 4.43 0.44 -3.48
C VAL A 43 2.91 0.60 -3.56
N MET A 44 2.27 -0.02 -4.56
CA MET A 44 0.81 0.07 -4.70
C MET A 44 0.07 -0.64 -3.56
N LEU A 45 0.54 -1.81 -3.10
CA LEU A 45 -0.08 -2.50 -1.97
C LEU A 45 0.04 -1.69 -0.68
N ALA A 46 1.23 -1.13 -0.41
CA ALA A 46 1.46 -0.26 0.74
C ALA A 46 0.56 0.98 0.70
N ALA A 47 0.43 1.62 -0.47
CA ALA A 47 -0.44 2.78 -0.65
C ALA A 47 -1.93 2.44 -0.41
N ILE A 48 -2.43 1.31 -0.93
CA ILE A 48 -3.81 0.86 -0.70
C ILE A 48 -4.04 0.53 0.77
N MET A 49 -3.09 -0.16 1.41
CA MET A 49 -3.16 -0.49 2.83
C MET A 49 -3.23 0.76 3.70
N LEU A 50 -2.35 1.74 3.45
CA LEU A 50 -2.35 3.02 4.16
C LEU A 50 -3.62 3.83 3.87
N ALA A 51 -4.07 3.91 2.62
CA ALA A 51 -5.30 4.60 2.28
C ALA A 51 -6.53 4.02 3.00
N CYS A 52 -6.62 2.69 3.12
CA CYS A 52 -7.65 2.06 3.93
C CYS A 52 -7.52 2.46 5.40
N LYS A 53 -6.30 2.40 5.97
CA LYS A 53 -6.01 2.80 7.36
C LYS A 53 -6.31 4.26 7.69
N LEU A 54 -6.17 5.15 6.70
CA LEU A 54 -6.41 6.58 6.84
C LEU A 54 -7.89 6.96 6.75
N LEU A 55 -8.70 6.18 6.01
CA LEU A 55 -10.09 6.54 5.70
C LEU A 55 -11.12 5.77 6.52
N TYR A 56 -10.74 4.65 7.15
CA TYR A 56 -11.65 3.77 7.87
C TYR A 56 -11.08 3.47 9.26
N ASP A 57 -11.93 3.42 10.29
CA ASP A 57 -11.51 3.04 11.65
C ASP A 57 -11.47 1.50 11.83
N ASP A 58 -12.39 0.78 11.18
CA ASP A 58 -12.42 -0.69 11.14
C ASP A 58 -11.52 -1.23 10.01
N THR A 59 -10.21 -1.15 10.19
CA THR A 59 -9.25 -1.53 9.15
C THR A 59 -8.70 -2.94 9.30
N TYR A 60 -8.40 -3.52 8.15
CA TYR A 60 -7.72 -4.81 8.07
C TYR A 60 -6.34 -4.75 8.74
N SER A 61 -6.10 -5.65 9.69
CA SER A 61 -4.79 -5.84 10.32
C SER A 61 -3.72 -6.21 9.29
N ASN A 62 -2.44 -5.98 9.61
CA ASN A 62 -1.32 -6.39 8.72
C ASN A 62 -1.33 -7.91 8.44
N ARG A 63 -1.83 -8.73 9.37
CA ARG A 63 -2.06 -10.16 9.14
C ARG A 63 -3.11 -10.42 8.06
N THR A 64 -4.17 -9.63 8.01
CA THR A 64 -5.17 -9.73 6.95
C THR A 64 -4.57 -9.33 5.60
N TRP A 65 -3.69 -8.33 5.55
CA TRP A 65 -2.98 -7.94 4.33
C TRP A 65 -2.06 -9.01 3.76
N VAL A 66 -1.48 -9.88 4.61
CA VAL A 66 -0.77 -11.09 4.15
C VAL A 66 -1.71 -12.01 3.35
N HIS A 67 -2.93 -12.26 3.83
CA HIS A 67 -3.93 -13.06 3.11
C HIS A 67 -4.44 -12.38 1.84
N VAL A 68 -4.60 -11.04 1.88
CA VAL A 68 -4.96 -10.23 0.70
C VAL A 68 -3.87 -10.32 -0.37
N SER A 69 -2.60 -10.37 0.04
CA SER A 69 -1.45 -10.56 -0.86
C SER A 69 -1.31 -11.99 -1.40
N GLN A 70 -2.21 -12.90 -1.05
CA GLN A 70 -2.17 -14.32 -1.46
C GLN A 70 -0.89 -15.05 -1.02
N GLY A 71 -0.27 -14.61 0.09
CA GLY A 71 0.98 -15.19 0.59
C GLY A 71 2.23 -14.81 -0.22
N ILE A 72 2.12 -13.83 -1.12
CA ILE A 72 3.29 -13.30 -1.86
C ILE A 72 4.23 -12.54 -0.93
N PHE A 73 3.68 -11.89 0.10
CA PHE A 73 4.46 -11.17 1.11
C PHE A 73 4.22 -11.78 2.49
N SER A 74 5.32 -11.98 3.22
CA SER A 74 5.29 -12.33 4.64
C SER A 74 4.79 -11.16 5.50
N LEU A 75 4.42 -11.45 6.75
CA LEU A 75 4.01 -10.40 7.69
C LEU A 75 5.12 -9.37 7.93
N GLU A 76 6.37 -9.82 8.00
CA GLU A 76 7.54 -8.92 8.12
C GLU A 76 7.69 -8.02 6.90
N GLU A 77 7.49 -8.54 5.69
CA GLU A 77 7.53 -7.73 4.48
C GLU A 77 6.39 -6.72 4.42
N ILE A 78 5.17 -7.09 4.79
CA ILE A 78 4.03 -6.16 4.87
C ILE A 78 4.32 -5.04 5.86
N ASN A 79 4.82 -5.37 7.06
CA ASN A 79 5.21 -4.38 8.06
C ASN A 79 6.32 -3.46 7.56
N ARG A 80 7.33 -4.02 6.89
CA ARG A 80 8.45 -3.25 6.32
C ARG A 80 7.97 -2.32 5.21
N MET A 81 7.12 -2.82 4.31
CA MET A 81 6.53 -2.03 3.24
C MET A 81 5.72 -0.85 3.76
N GLU A 82 4.96 -1.05 4.83
CA GLU A 82 4.22 0.03 5.51
C GLU A 82 5.17 1.10 6.05
N TRP A 83 6.16 0.67 6.83
CA TRP A 83 7.13 1.57 7.45
C TRP A 83 7.96 2.35 6.42
N GLU A 84 8.47 1.66 5.41
CA GLU A 84 9.23 2.28 4.31
C GLU A 84 8.36 3.32 3.60
N PHE A 85 7.13 2.97 3.23
CA PHE A 85 6.23 3.92 2.57
C PHE A 85 5.96 5.16 3.44
N LEU A 86 5.62 4.97 4.72
CA LEU A 86 5.40 6.06 5.67
C LEU A 86 6.63 6.96 5.83
N SER A 87 7.82 6.36 5.93
CA SER A 87 9.08 7.10 6.03
C SER A 87 9.35 7.97 4.79
N TYR A 88 9.05 7.46 3.59
CA TYR A 88 9.21 8.23 2.36
C TYR A 88 8.21 9.38 2.23
N ILE A 89 6.99 9.22 2.76
CA ILE A 89 5.99 10.30 2.80
C ILE A 89 6.11 11.17 4.07
N LYS A 90 7.10 10.94 4.94
CA LYS A 90 7.36 11.67 6.20
C LYS A 90 6.21 11.65 7.22
N PHE A 91 5.41 10.57 7.26
CA PHE A 91 4.26 10.44 8.17
C PHE A 91 3.19 11.55 8.03
N GLU A 92 3.09 12.19 6.86
CA GLU A 92 2.12 13.26 6.55
C GLU A 92 0.96 12.81 5.66
#